data_AF-A0A1Q9VTF9-F1
#
_entry.id   AF-A0A1Q9VTF9-F1
#
_cell.length_a   1.000
_cell.length_b   1.000
_cell.length_c   1.000
_cell.angle_alpha   90.00
_cell.angle_beta   90.00
_cell.angle_gamma   90.00
#
_symmetry.space_group_name_H-M   'P 1'
#
loop_
_entity.id
_entity.type
_entity.pdbx_description
1 polymer ?
#
loop_
_entity_poly.entity_id
_entity_poly.type
_entity_poly.pdbx_seq_one_letter_code
_entity_poly.pdbx_strand_id
1 'polypeptide(L)'
;MLLDVRGMGAVNARHGQAAGDAVLVELAERLAAALPRGCEAGRVDGDRFAVLATLPAMDDIQAAASVEALRAEVVGHLAAPSGALPPDAWPAVDTATVWSVAGAADADELVREVEHRLAAARSAVPDPYLTA
;
A
#
# COMPACT_ATOMS: atom_id res chain seq x y z
N MET A 1 3.24 6.99 -2.50
CA MET A 1 3.39 5.63 -1.91
C MET A 1 2.53 4.68 -2.71
N LEU A 2 3.03 3.48 -3.00
CA LEU A 2 2.27 2.41 -3.65
C LEU A 2 2.12 1.24 -2.68
N LEU A 3 0.94 0.63 -2.67
CA LEU A 3 0.57 -0.51 -1.84
C LEU A 3 0.06 -1.65 -2.74
N ASP A 4 0.42 -2.89 -2.42
CA ASP A 4 0.03 -4.09 -3.16
C ASP A 4 -0.38 -5.18 -2.17
N VAL A 5 -1.62 -5.66 -2.31
CA VAL A 5 -2.20 -6.65 -1.40
C VAL A 5 -1.83 -8.04 -1.88
N ARG A 6 -1.01 -8.76 -1.12
CA ARG A 6 -0.50 -10.07 -1.54
C ARG A 6 -1.59 -11.13 -1.58
N GLY A 7 -1.46 -12.04 -2.53
CA GLY A 7 -2.19 -13.30 -2.50
C GLY A 7 -3.70 -13.18 -2.70
N MET A 8 -4.21 -12.08 -3.27
CA MET A 8 -5.65 -11.91 -3.52
C MET A 8 -6.23 -13.02 -4.41
N GLY A 9 -5.44 -13.57 -5.34
CA GLY A 9 -5.81 -14.76 -6.10
C GLY A 9 -6.07 -15.99 -5.22
N ALA A 10 -5.23 -16.23 -4.22
CA ALA A 10 -5.38 -17.34 -3.27
C ALA A 10 -6.57 -17.10 -2.32
N VAL A 11 -6.77 -15.86 -1.86
CA VAL A 11 -7.96 -15.46 -1.09
C VAL A 11 -9.22 -15.76 -1.88
N ASN A 12 -9.29 -15.33 -3.14
CA ASN A 12 -10.43 -15.58 -4.03
C ASN A 12 -10.65 -17.08 -4.26
N ALA A 13 -9.59 -17.85 -4.47
CA ALA A 13 -9.69 -19.29 -4.71
C ALA A 13 -10.22 -20.05 -3.47
N ARG A 14 -9.83 -19.64 -2.26
CA ARG A 14 -10.19 -20.33 -1.02
C ARG A 14 -11.50 -19.86 -0.40
N HIS A 15 -11.80 -18.57 -0.49
CA HIS A 15 -12.93 -17.94 0.21
C HIS A 15 -14.00 -17.38 -0.75
N GLY A 16 -13.75 -17.44 -2.06
CA GLY A 16 -14.65 -16.93 -3.09
C GLY A 16 -14.40 -15.45 -3.38
N GLN A 17 -14.82 -15.03 -4.58
CA GLN A 17 -14.61 -13.66 -5.06
C GLN A 17 -15.27 -12.60 -4.17
N ALA A 18 -16.46 -12.88 -3.62
CA ALA A 18 -17.13 -11.97 -2.70
C ALA A 18 -16.33 -11.69 -1.42
N ALA A 19 -15.55 -12.67 -0.94
CA ALA A 19 -14.68 -12.46 0.21
C ALA A 19 -13.48 -11.58 -0.16
N GLY A 20 -12.88 -11.77 -1.34
CA GLY A 20 -11.83 -10.89 -1.82
C GLY A 20 -12.31 -9.46 -2.07
N ASP A 21 -13.52 -9.28 -2.62
CA ASP A 21 -14.13 -7.97 -2.78
C ASP A 21 -14.34 -7.29 -1.42
N ALA A 22 -14.81 -8.04 -0.41
CA ALA A 22 -14.97 -7.52 0.96
C ALA A 22 -13.63 -7.07 1.57
N VAL A 23 -12.55 -7.82 1.35
CA VAL A 23 -11.20 -7.42 1.78
C VAL A 23 -10.76 -6.12 1.12
N LEU A 24 -10.95 -5.98 -0.19
CA LEU A 24 -10.55 -4.77 -0.91
C LEU A 24 -11.37 -3.54 -0.48
N VAL A 25 -12.67 -3.71 -0.24
CA VAL A 25 -13.53 -2.65 0.30
C VAL A 25 -13.04 -2.23 1.67
N GLU A 26 -12.77 -3.18 2.55
CA GLU A 26 -12.32 -2.88 3.90
C GLU A 26 -10.94 -2.21 3.93
N LEU A 27 -10.00 -2.68 3.11
CA LEU A 27 -8.69 -2.04 2.98
C LEU A 27 -8.84 -0.60 2.47
N ALA A 28 -9.74 -0.34 1.52
CA ALA A 28 -10.02 1.00 1.04
C ALA A 28 -10.60 1.91 2.15
N GLU A 29 -11.55 1.40 2.93
CA GLU A 29 -12.15 2.13 4.06
C GLU A 29 -11.11 2.46 5.14
N ARG A 30 -10.30 1.47 5.53
CA ARG A 30 -9.22 1.64 6.51
C ARG A 30 -8.15 2.60 6.01
N LEU A 31 -7.76 2.49 4.75
CA LEU A 31 -6.82 3.39 4.13
C LEU A 31 -7.35 4.83 4.18
N ALA A 32 -8.60 5.05 3.75
CA ALA A 32 -9.21 6.37 3.80
C ALA A 32 -9.30 6.95 5.22
N ALA A 33 -9.57 6.11 6.23
CA ALA A 33 -9.64 6.53 7.63
C ALA A 33 -8.27 6.82 8.26
N ALA A 34 -7.20 6.16 7.80
CA ALA A 34 -5.85 6.32 8.32
C ALA A 34 -5.11 7.54 7.74
N LEU A 35 -5.62 8.15 6.67
CA LEU A 35 -4.91 9.22 5.99
C LEU A 35 -5.00 10.56 6.72
N PRO A 36 -3.86 11.25 6.95
CA PRO A 36 -3.85 12.63 7.40
C PRO A 36 -4.54 13.57 6.40
N ARG A 37 -4.99 14.73 6.89
CA ARG A 37 -5.58 15.77 6.02
C ARG A 37 -4.56 16.19 4.94
N GLY A 38 -5.03 16.28 3.69
CA GLY A 38 -4.18 16.63 2.55
C GLY A 38 -3.44 15.46 1.92
N CYS A 39 -3.64 14.24 2.44
CA CYS A 39 -3.32 13.00 1.73
C CYS A 39 -4.55 12.48 0.99
N GLU A 40 -4.32 11.83 -0.14
CA GLU A 40 -5.36 11.20 -0.96
C GLU A 40 -4.99 9.74 -1.21
N ALA A 41 -6.00 8.87 -1.27
CA ALA A 41 -5.85 7.47 -1.65
C ALA A 41 -6.66 7.16 -2.90
N GLY A 42 -6.15 6.25 -3.73
CA GLY A 42 -6.86 5.72 -4.89
C GLY A 42 -6.48 4.27 -5.16
N ARG A 43 -7.41 3.51 -5.75
CA ARG A 43 -7.11 2.18 -6.29
C ARG A 43 -6.56 2.35 -7.71
N VAL A 44 -5.35 1.87 -7.95
CA VAL A 44 -4.63 2.06 -9.21
C VAL A 44 -5.01 0.98 -10.22
N ASP A 45 -5.07 -0.26 -9.74
CA ASP A 45 -5.29 -1.46 -10.52
C ASP A 45 -5.64 -2.60 -9.55
N GLY A 46 -6.25 -3.69 -10.03
CA GLY A 46 -6.41 -4.97 -9.32
C GLY A 46 -6.44 -4.85 -7.79
N ASP A 47 -5.38 -5.32 -7.14
CA ASP A 47 -5.13 -5.31 -5.70
C ASP A 47 -4.15 -4.22 -5.24
N ARG A 48 -3.93 -3.19 -6.08
CA ARG A 48 -2.99 -2.09 -5.84
C ARG A 48 -3.69 -0.78 -5.48
N PHE A 49 -3.16 -0.13 -4.45
CA PHE A 49 -3.58 1.20 -4.00
C PHE A 49 -2.41 2.17 -4.03
N ALA A 50 -2.68 3.45 -4.23
CA ALA A 50 -1.71 4.52 -4.11
C ALA A 50 -2.16 5.52 -3.05
N VAL A 51 -1.17 6.09 -2.36
CA VAL A 51 -1.35 7.25 -1.49
C VAL A 51 -0.49 8.39 -2.03
N LEU A 52 -1.14 9.52 -2.27
CA LEU A 52 -0.53 10.79 -2.64
C LEU A 52 -0.51 11.70 -1.41
N ALA A 53 0.63 12.33 -1.14
CA ALA A 53 0.78 13.27 -0.04
C ALA A 53 1.59 14.48 -0.51
N THR A 54 1.08 15.69 -0.24
CA THR A 54 1.84 16.92 -0.47
C THR A 54 2.57 17.29 0.81
N LEU A 55 3.90 17.24 0.78
CA LEU A 55 4.73 17.62 1.91
C LEU A 55 5.08 19.11 1.84
N PRO A 56 5.18 19.81 2.98
CA PRO A 56 5.74 21.16 2.99
C PRO A 56 7.21 21.13 2.56
N ALA A 57 7.73 22.29 2.12
CA ALA A 57 9.14 22.41 1.77
C ALA A 57 10.01 22.11 3.00
N MET A 58 10.84 21.08 2.88
CA MET A 58 11.72 20.59 3.93
C MET A 58 12.97 19.95 3.29
N ASP A 59 14.00 19.70 4.09
CA ASP A 59 15.16 18.97 3.61
C ASP A 59 14.86 17.48 3.39
N ASP A 60 15.77 16.78 2.72
CA ASP A 60 15.58 15.38 2.33
C ASP A 60 15.48 14.43 3.54
N ILE A 61 16.16 14.76 4.65
CA ILE A 61 16.13 13.95 5.88
C ILE A 61 14.76 14.07 6.54
N GLN A 62 14.23 15.28 6.64
CA GLN A 62 12.90 15.55 7.17
C GLN A 62 11.81 14.93 6.29
N ALA A 63 11.97 14.99 4.96
CA ALA A 63 11.06 14.37 4.01
C ALA A 63 11.03 12.85 4.20
N ALA A 64 12.20 12.20 4.23
CA ALA A 64 12.30 10.77 4.45
C ALA A 64 11.64 10.33 5.77
N ALA A 65 11.88 11.06 6.87
CA ALA A 65 11.26 10.77 8.16
C ALA A 65 9.72 10.92 8.12
N SER A 66 9.21 11.97 7.47
CA SER A 66 7.77 12.21 7.34
C SER A 66 7.08 11.14 6.48
N VAL A 67 7.72 10.74 5.38
CA VAL A 67 7.25 9.67 4.50
C VAL A 67 7.23 8.33 5.22
N GLU A 68 8.27 8.01 5.99
CA GLU A 68 8.32 6.75 6.76
C GLU A 68 7.28 6.73 7.87
N ALA A 69 7.06 7.84 8.56
CA ALA A 69 6.02 7.95 9.58
C ALA A 69 4.62 7.69 8.98
N LEU A 70 4.31 8.34 7.85
CA LEU A 70 3.05 8.11 7.12
C LEU A 70 2.91 6.66 6.66
N ARG A 71 3.99 6.06 6.12
CA ARG A 71 4.00 4.67 5.68
C ARG A 71 3.72 3.72 6.85
N ALA A 72 4.39 3.91 7.98
CA ALA A 72 4.24 3.08 9.17
C ALA A 72 2.82 3.19 9.75
N GLU A 73 2.26 4.39 9.81
CA GLU A 73 0.89 4.64 10.25
C GLU A 73 -0.12 3.91 9.35
N VAL A 74 -0.02 4.09 8.03
CA VAL A 74 -0.91 3.44 7.06
C VAL A 74 -0.79 1.92 7.17
N VAL A 75 0.43 1.36 7.13
CA VAL A 75 0.63 -0.09 7.23
C VAL A 75 0.07 -0.65 8.54
N GLY A 76 0.24 0.07 9.65
CA GLY A 76 -0.32 -0.33 10.95
C GLY A 76 -1.84 -0.48 10.93
N HIS A 77 -2.56 0.40 10.23
CA HIS A 77 -4.02 0.34 10.10
C HIS A 77 -4.50 -0.80 9.17
N LEU A 78 -3.69 -1.16 8.17
CA LEU A 78 -4.04 -2.22 7.22
C LEU A 78 -3.69 -3.63 7.72
N ALA A 79 -2.72 -3.77 8.63
CA ALA A 79 -2.19 -5.06 9.05
C ALA A 79 -3.13 -5.89 9.95
N ALA A 80 -4.08 -5.25 10.64
CA ALA A 80 -4.98 -5.95 11.56
C ALA A 80 -6.02 -6.79 10.80
N PRO A 81 -6.25 -8.06 11.16
CA PRO A 81 -7.34 -8.84 10.57
C PRO A 81 -8.72 -8.22 10.80
N SER A 82 -9.69 -8.66 10.01
CA SER A 82 -11.09 -8.24 10.14
C SER A 82 -12.05 -9.39 10.25
N GLY A 83 -13.32 -9.11 10.54
CA GLY A 83 -14.38 -10.12 10.52
C GLY A 83 -14.69 -10.73 9.15
N ALA A 84 -14.17 -10.17 8.04
CA ALA A 84 -14.42 -10.66 6.69
C ALA A 84 -13.64 -11.94 6.35
N LEU A 85 -12.49 -12.16 7.00
CA LEU A 85 -11.65 -13.35 6.85
C LEU A 85 -11.14 -13.82 8.22
N PRO A 86 -10.85 -15.11 8.40
CA PRO A 86 -10.17 -15.54 9.61
C PRO A 86 -8.77 -14.88 9.70
N PRO A 87 -8.23 -14.63 10.91
CA PRO A 87 -6.98 -13.89 11.10
C PRO A 87 -5.75 -14.39 10.33
N ASP A 88 -5.67 -15.69 10.10
CA ASP A 88 -4.61 -16.37 9.34
C ASP A 88 -4.75 -16.22 7.82
N ALA A 89 -5.90 -15.73 7.34
CA ALA A 89 -6.17 -15.48 5.93
C ALA A 89 -6.12 -13.99 5.54
N TRP A 90 -5.92 -13.08 6.50
CA TRP A 90 -5.79 -11.65 6.18
C TRP A 90 -4.51 -11.40 5.37
N PRO A 91 -4.60 -10.75 4.19
CA PRO A 91 -3.45 -10.61 3.32
C PRO A 91 -2.44 -9.60 3.86
N ALA A 92 -1.16 -9.88 3.65
CA ALA A 92 -0.10 -8.90 3.85
C ALA A 92 -0.16 -7.82 2.76
N VAL A 93 0.29 -6.61 3.11
CA VAL A 93 0.37 -5.47 2.17
C VAL A 93 1.82 -5.06 2.01
N ASP A 94 2.33 -5.15 0.78
CA ASP A 94 3.61 -4.59 0.42
C ASP A 94 3.49 -3.10 0.16
N THR A 95 4.55 -2.36 0.51
CA THR A 95 4.58 -0.91 0.30
C THR A 95 5.91 -0.44 -0.24
N ALA A 96 5.88 0.56 -1.12
CA ALA A 96 7.04 1.33 -1.52
C ALA A 96 6.73 2.83 -1.48
N THR A 97 7.76 3.63 -1.16
CA THR A 97 7.65 5.08 -1.06
C THR A 97 8.71 5.78 -1.89
N VAL A 98 8.31 6.93 -2.42
CA VAL A 98 9.13 7.89 -3.17
C VAL A 98 8.64 9.28 -2.83
N TRP A 99 9.52 10.27 -2.98
CA TRP A 99 9.20 11.68 -2.85
C TRP A 99 10.10 12.46 -3.80
N SER A 100 9.71 13.68 -4.13
CA SER A 100 10.54 14.62 -4.89
C SER A 100 11.09 15.70 -3.97
N VAL A 101 12.16 16.36 -4.40
CA VAL A 101 12.56 17.64 -3.81
C VAL A 101 11.51 18.72 -4.13
N ALA A 102 11.49 19.79 -3.33
CA ALA A 102 10.56 20.90 -3.51
C ALA A 102 10.70 21.51 -4.92
N GLY A 103 9.57 21.63 -5.63
CA GLY A 103 9.50 22.24 -6.96
C GLY A 103 9.94 21.34 -8.12
N ALA A 104 10.31 20.08 -7.88
CA ALA A 104 10.74 19.13 -8.91
C ALA A 104 9.83 17.91 -9.02
N ALA A 105 8.56 18.02 -8.61
CA ALA A 105 7.61 16.92 -8.68
C ALA A 105 7.20 16.64 -10.13
N ASP A 106 7.55 15.46 -10.62
CA ASP A 106 7.03 14.87 -11.86
C ASP A 106 6.26 13.59 -11.51
N ALA A 107 4.97 13.57 -11.84
CA ALA A 107 4.09 12.46 -11.45
C ALA A 107 4.49 11.14 -12.12
N ASP A 108 4.86 11.18 -13.40
CA ASP A 108 5.19 9.98 -14.17
C ASP A 108 6.52 9.37 -13.70
N GLU A 109 7.49 10.21 -13.35
CA GLU A 109 8.76 9.77 -12.78
C GLU A 109 8.56 9.14 -11.40
N LEU A 110 7.77 9.79 -10.52
CA LEU A 110 7.48 9.26 -9.19
C LEU A 110 6.73 7.92 -9.25
N VAL A 111 5.74 7.80 -10.14
CA VAL A 111 5.00 6.53 -10.33
C VAL A 111 5.95 5.44 -10.82
N ARG A 112 6.77 5.72 -11.83
CA ARG A 112 7.72 4.73 -12.38
C ARG A 112 8.73 4.26 -11.32
N GLU A 113 9.26 5.19 -10.54
CA GLU A 113 10.25 4.88 -9.49
C GLU A 113 9.62 4.08 -8.35
N VAL A 114 8.39 4.41 -7.91
CA VAL A 114 7.75 3.66 -6.83
C VAL A 114 7.37 2.24 -7.26
N GLU A 115 6.97 2.05 -8.52
CA GLU A 115 6.72 0.73 -9.08
C GLU A 115 7.99 -0.13 -9.14
N HIS A 116 9.12 0.45 -9.60
CA HIS A 116 10.41 -0.25 -9.58
C HIS A 116 10.83 -0.67 -8.17
N ARG A 117 10.69 0.23 -7.18
CA ARG A 117 11.00 -0.08 -5.78
C ARG A 117 10.12 -1.19 -5.22
N LEU A 118 8.83 -1.17 -5.53
CA LEU A 118 7.89 -2.19 -5.07
C LEU A 118 8.21 -3.56 -5.68
N ALA A 119 8.50 -3.61 -6.98
CA ALA A 119 8.88 -4.85 -7.67
C ALA A 119 10.19 -5.44 -7.11
N ALA A 120 11.17 -4.60 -6.81
CA ALA A 120 12.42 -5.02 -6.19
C ALA A 120 12.20 -5.58 -4.76
N ALA A 121 11.36 -4.92 -3.96
CA ALA A 121 11.03 -5.38 -2.61
C ALA A 121 10.27 -6.72 -2.60
N ARG A 122 9.31 -6.90 -3.52
CA ARG A 122 8.57 -8.16 -3.71
C ARG A 122 9.47 -9.33 -4.08
N SER A 123 10.44 -9.08 -4.95
CA SER A 123 11.38 -10.12 -5.40
C SER A 123 12.30 -10.63 -4.27
N ALA A 124 12.43 -9.87 -3.17
CA ALA A 124 13.27 -10.21 -2.03
C ALA A 124 12.54 -11.00 -0.93
N VAL A 125 11.21 -11.00 -0.89
CA VAL A 125 10.41 -11.66 0.16
C VAL A 125 9.55 -12.74 -0.49
N PRO A 126 9.74 -14.04 -0.17
CA PRO A 126 8.91 -15.11 -0.71
C PRO A 126 7.43 -14.85 -0.44
N ASP A 127 6.58 -15.05 -1.44
CA ASP A 127 5.14 -14.99 -1.28
C ASP A 127 4.68 -16.25 -0.50
N PRO A 128 4.13 -16.10 0.72
CA PRO A 128 3.71 -17.25 1.53
C PRO A 128 2.56 -18.04 0.90
N TYR A 129 1.91 -17.52 -0.15
CA TYR A 129 0.85 -18.19 -0.90
C TYR A 129 1.37 -18.91 -2.16
N LEU A 130 2.67 -18.84 -2.46
CA LEU A 130 3.36 -19.55 -3.52
C LEU A 130 4.07 -20.80 -2.95
N THR A 131 3.31 -21.73 -2.38
CA THR A 131 3.78 -23.10 -2.18
C THR A 131 3.47 -23.91 -3.44
N ALA A 132 4.53 -24.43 -4.07
CA ALA A 132 4.49 -25.35 -5.21
C ALA A 132 3.80 -26.67 -4.87
#